data_AF-A0A2E2CUG1-F1
#
_entry.id   AF-A0A2E2CUG1-F1
#
_cell.length_a   1.000
_cell.length_b   1.000
_cell.length_c   1.000
_cell.angle_alpha   90.00
_cell.angle_beta   90.00
_cell.angle_gamma   90.00
#
_symmetry.space_group_name_H-M   'P 1'
#
loop_
_entity.id
_entity.type
_entity.pdbx_description
1 polymer ?
#
loop_
_entity_poly.entity_id
_entity_poly.type
_entity_poly.pdbx_seq_one_letter_code
_entity_poly.pdbx_strand_id
1 'polypeptide(L)'
;MLHCVKGRHICGPIRGFIEKWEDRAMRVKHTIAAIATLIVLSGCDDAQTDAQQGAAPPPPTVTVATPLVKELIEFDEVTGRFEAVEDVIIRARVTGYVDSINFNDGQMVEAGQVLFTIDPVPIRP
;
A
#
# COMPACT_ATOMS: atom_id res chain seq x y z
N MET A 1 -9.84 40.88 4.56
CA MET A 1 -8.46 41.34 4.75
C MET A 1 -7.62 40.83 3.60
N LEU A 2 -7.47 41.65 2.57
CA LEU A 2 -6.48 41.50 1.50
C LEU A 2 -5.85 42.89 1.34
N HIS A 3 -4.51 42.92 1.36
CA HIS A 3 -3.61 43.90 0.74
C HIS A 3 -2.52 44.44 1.65
N CYS A 4 -1.29 44.07 1.27
CA CYS A 4 -0.01 44.73 1.46
C CYS A 4 0.85 44.18 0.30
N VAL A 5 1.53 44.91 -0.59
CA VAL A 5 1.74 46.34 -0.75
C VAL A 5 2.08 46.64 -2.24
N LYS A 6 1.76 47.88 -2.64
CA LYS A 6 1.99 48.52 -3.93
C LYS A 6 3.47 48.96 -4.06
N GLY A 7 4.17 48.61 -5.16
CA GLY A 7 5.59 48.97 -5.36
C GLY A 7 6.08 49.00 -6.81
N ARG A 8 5.51 49.90 -7.61
CA ARG A 8 5.93 50.49 -8.90
C ARG A 8 7.41 50.37 -9.32
N HIS A 9 7.69 49.86 -10.53
CA HIS A 9 8.76 50.34 -11.42
C HIS A 9 8.38 50.19 -12.90
N ILE A 10 8.79 51.17 -13.69
CA ILE A 10 8.45 51.49 -15.09
C ILE A 10 9.78 51.42 -15.88
N CYS A 11 9.80 50.98 -17.16
CA CYS A 11 10.64 51.55 -18.25
C CYS A 11 10.47 50.84 -19.63
N GLY A 12 10.39 51.62 -20.74
CA GLY A 12 10.13 51.22 -22.16
C GLY A 12 11.35 50.69 -22.95
N PRO A 13 11.66 51.06 -24.23
CA PRO A 13 10.96 51.89 -25.27
C PRO A 13 11.23 51.51 -26.78
N ILE A 14 10.25 51.44 -27.71
CA ILE A 14 10.54 51.60 -29.18
C ILE A 14 9.33 52.11 -29.98
N ARG A 15 9.28 53.42 -30.28
CA ARG A 15 8.25 54.05 -31.13
C ARG A 15 8.96 55.08 -32.02
N GLY A 16 9.40 54.66 -33.22
CA GLY A 16 10.20 55.56 -34.08
C GLY A 16 10.52 55.10 -35.51
N PHE A 17 9.87 54.08 -36.05
CA PHE A 17 10.20 53.53 -37.38
C PHE A 17 9.06 53.65 -38.42
N ILE A 18 7.93 54.27 -38.06
CA ILE A 18 6.64 54.03 -38.74
C ILE A 18 6.33 55.00 -39.90
N GLU A 19 6.87 56.22 -39.96
CA GLU A 19 6.30 57.26 -40.85
C GLU A 19 6.95 57.41 -42.24
N LYS A 20 8.01 56.67 -42.57
CA LYS A 20 8.75 56.85 -43.85
C LYS A 20 8.64 55.69 -44.84
N TRP A 21 7.87 54.66 -44.51
CA TRP A 21 7.62 53.48 -45.35
C TRP A 21 6.30 53.55 -46.15
N GLU A 22 5.42 54.52 -45.87
CA GLU A 22 4.01 54.50 -46.30
C GLU A 22 3.78 54.79 -47.80
N ASP A 23 4.63 55.57 -48.48
CA ASP A 23 4.38 55.97 -49.88
C ASP A 23 4.79 54.92 -50.93
N ARG A 24 5.85 54.15 -50.69
CA ARG A 24 6.25 53.03 -51.57
C ARG A 24 5.41 51.78 -51.32
N ALA A 25 4.86 51.65 -50.11
CA ALA A 25 4.01 50.53 -49.72
C ALA A 25 2.66 50.53 -50.44
N MET A 26 2.11 51.68 -50.84
CA MET A 26 0.78 51.74 -51.45
C MET A 26 0.73 51.17 -52.88
N ARG A 27 1.75 51.44 -53.73
CA ARG A 27 1.81 50.86 -55.09
C ARG A 27 2.07 49.35 -55.05
N VAL A 28 2.88 48.89 -54.08
CA VAL A 28 3.18 47.47 -53.85
C VAL A 28 1.97 46.73 -53.25
N LYS A 29 1.18 47.39 -52.38
CA LYS A 29 -0.08 46.82 -51.85
C LYS A 29 -1.09 46.58 -52.97
N HIS A 30 -1.25 47.50 -53.91
CA HIS A 30 -2.19 47.33 -55.03
C HIS A 30 -1.78 46.23 -56.00
N THR A 31 -0.49 46.06 -56.28
CA THR A 31 0.00 44.97 -57.16
C THR A 31 -0.10 43.60 -56.48
N ILE A 32 0.19 43.50 -55.18
CA ILE A 32 0.03 42.26 -54.41
C ILE A 32 -1.46 41.87 -54.31
N ALA A 33 -2.36 42.83 -54.11
CA ALA A 33 -3.80 42.56 -54.07
C ALA A 33 -4.33 42.02 -55.41
N ALA A 34 -3.90 42.59 -56.54
CA ALA A 34 -4.32 42.12 -57.87
C ALA A 34 -3.83 40.70 -58.18
N ILE A 35 -2.59 40.36 -57.78
CA ILE A 35 -2.03 39.02 -57.95
C ILE A 35 -2.72 38.01 -57.02
N ALA A 36 -3.01 38.39 -55.77
CA ALA A 36 -3.75 37.55 -54.83
C ALA A 36 -5.16 37.22 -55.33
N THR A 37 -5.87 38.18 -55.93
CA THR A 37 -7.19 37.93 -56.52
C THR A 37 -7.12 36.96 -57.70
N LEU A 38 -6.07 37.04 -58.53
CA LEU A 38 -5.88 36.09 -59.63
C LEU A 38 -5.63 34.66 -59.15
N ILE A 39 -4.89 34.48 -58.05
CA ILE A 39 -4.61 33.16 -57.45
C ILE A 39 -5.87 32.53 -56.86
N VAL A 40 -6.74 33.33 -56.24
CA VAL A 40 -8.03 32.87 -55.69
C VAL A 40 -8.98 32.39 -56.80
N LEU A 41 -8.96 33.02 -57.99
CA LEU A 41 -9.79 32.59 -59.11
C LEU A 41 -9.30 31.29 -59.77
N SER A 42 -8.01 30.96 -59.69
CA SER A 42 -7.46 29.70 -60.23
C SER A 42 -7.59 28.48 -59.29
N GLY A 43 -8.15 28.66 -58.09
CA GLY A 43 -8.30 27.60 -57.08
C GLY A 43 -9.70 27.00 -56.97
N CYS A 44 -10.63 27.38 -57.84
CA CYS A 44 -11.99 26.83 -57.86
C CYS A 44 -12.05 25.62 -58.82
N ASP A 45 -11.49 24.49 -58.39
CA ASP A 45 -11.77 23.16 -58.94
C ASP A 45 -12.18 22.27 -57.76
N ASP A 46 -13.42 21.79 -57.78
CA ASP A 46 -14.08 21.02 -56.72
C ASP A 46 -13.47 19.61 -56.57
N ALA A 47 -12.90 19.29 -55.39
CA ALA A 47 -13.00 17.96 -54.78
C ALA A 47 -12.37 17.94 -53.38
N GLN A 48 -13.22 18.21 -52.41
CA GLN A 48 -13.06 18.01 -50.98
C GLN A 48 -12.41 16.64 -50.65
N THR A 49 -11.18 16.66 -50.14
CA THR A 49 -10.58 15.51 -49.46
C THR A 49 -10.97 15.59 -47.99
N ASP A 50 -12.09 14.96 -47.65
CA ASP A 50 -12.49 14.71 -46.26
C ASP A 50 -11.51 13.71 -45.64
N ALA A 51 -10.41 14.23 -45.07
CA ALA A 51 -9.62 13.49 -44.10
C ALA A 51 -10.43 13.41 -42.80
N GLN A 52 -11.24 12.35 -42.66
CA GLN A 52 -11.89 12.01 -41.39
C GLN A 52 -10.81 11.84 -40.31
N GLN A 53 -10.70 12.84 -39.44
CA GLN A 53 -10.02 12.74 -38.17
C GLN A 53 -10.78 11.71 -37.33
N GLY A 54 -10.21 10.51 -37.20
CA GLY A 54 -10.75 9.47 -36.34
C GLY A 54 -10.86 9.98 -34.91
N ALA A 55 -12.08 10.06 -34.39
CA ALA A 55 -12.30 10.22 -32.97
C ALA A 55 -11.78 8.96 -32.27
N ALA A 56 -10.78 9.11 -31.40
CA ALA A 56 -10.33 8.01 -30.56
C ALA A 56 -11.53 7.47 -29.75
N PRO A 57 -11.72 6.14 -29.67
CA PRO A 57 -12.84 5.57 -28.92
C PRO A 57 -12.78 6.04 -27.45
N PRO A 58 -13.95 6.30 -26.82
CA PRO A 58 -13.99 6.74 -25.43
C PRO A 58 -13.29 5.70 -24.55
N PRO A 59 -12.56 6.13 -23.50
CA PRO A 59 -11.82 5.22 -22.64
C PRO A 59 -12.78 4.17 -22.03
N PRO A 60 -12.38 2.89 -21.99
CA PRO A 60 -13.23 1.83 -21.49
C PRO A 60 -13.54 2.05 -20.00
N THR A 61 -14.81 1.97 -19.65
CA THR A 61 -15.26 2.06 -18.25
C THR A 61 -14.81 0.81 -17.51
N VAL A 62 -13.98 0.97 -16.48
CA VAL A 62 -13.52 -0.11 -15.62
C VAL A 62 -14.15 -0.02 -14.24
N THR A 63 -14.57 -1.15 -13.70
CA THR A 63 -15.10 -1.24 -12.34
C THR A 63 -13.96 -1.22 -11.34
N VAL A 64 -13.99 -0.27 -10.41
CA VAL A 64 -13.02 -0.15 -9.32
C VAL A 64 -13.70 -0.28 -7.97
N ALA A 65 -12.97 -0.78 -6.97
CA ALA A 65 -13.41 -0.85 -5.58
C ALA A 65 -12.34 -0.26 -4.66
N THR A 66 -12.76 0.40 -3.59
CA THR A 66 -11.85 0.97 -2.58
C THR A 66 -11.39 -0.12 -1.60
N PRO A 67 -10.09 -0.20 -1.28
CA PRO A 67 -9.59 -1.18 -0.32
C PRO A 67 -10.05 -0.85 1.11
N LEU A 68 -10.49 -1.89 1.83
CA LEU A 68 -10.83 -1.81 3.25
C LEU A 68 -9.59 -2.17 4.07
N VAL A 69 -9.14 -1.24 4.91
CA VAL A 69 -8.07 -1.52 5.89
C VAL A 69 -8.73 -1.98 7.17
N LYS A 70 -8.39 -3.19 7.61
CA LYS A 70 -8.85 -3.78 8.86
C LYS A 70 -7.66 -4.41 9.56
N GLU A 71 -7.64 -4.30 10.88
CA GLU A 71 -6.71 -5.02 11.72
C GLU A 71 -7.08 -6.51 11.70
N LEU A 72 -6.16 -7.35 11.24
CA LEU A 72 -6.30 -8.80 11.26
C LEU A 72 -5.48 -9.32 12.44
N ILE A 73 -6.10 -10.17 13.25
CA ILE A 73 -5.40 -10.93 14.27
C ILE A 73 -5.06 -12.27 13.65
N GLU A 74 -3.77 -12.52 13.44
CA GLU A 74 -3.26 -13.81 13.01
C GLU A 74 -3.09 -14.69 14.24
N PHE A 75 -3.59 -15.93 14.15
CA PHE A 75 -3.45 -16.92 15.20
C PHE A 75 -2.80 -18.17 14.62
N ASP A 76 -1.80 -18.66 15.33
CA ASP A 76 -1.15 -19.93 15.01
C ASP A 76 -1.74 -21.03 15.89
N GLU A 77 -2.11 -22.14 15.28
CA GLU A 77 -2.56 -23.33 15.99
C GLU A 77 -1.40 -24.31 16.10
N VAL A 78 -1.00 -24.61 17.34
CA VAL A 78 0.09 -25.55 17.62
C VAL A 78 -0.43 -26.65 18.54
N THR A 79 -0.18 -27.90 18.16
CA THR A 79 -0.52 -29.05 18.99
C THR A 79 0.64 -29.36 19.94
N GLY A 80 0.32 -29.53 21.23
CA GLY A 80 1.28 -29.84 22.28
C GLY A 80 0.81 -31.00 23.15
N ARG A 81 1.73 -31.55 23.94
CA ARG A 81 1.44 -32.56 24.97
C ARG A 81 1.71 -31.96 26.33
N PHE A 82 0.83 -32.24 27.28
CA PHE A 82 1.08 -31.95 28.68
C PHE A 82 1.93 -33.05 29.31
N GLU A 83 2.94 -32.64 30.06
CA GLU A 83 3.78 -33.51 30.88
C GLU A 83 3.82 -32.97 32.31
N ALA A 84 4.07 -33.86 33.28
CA ALA A 84 4.23 -33.46 34.67
C ALA A 84 5.49 -32.59 34.81
N VAL A 85 5.40 -31.52 35.61
CA VAL A 85 6.56 -30.67 35.92
C VAL A 85 7.63 -31.49 36.65
N GLU A 86 7.19 -32.34 37.57
CA GLU A 86 8.01 -33.29 38.31
C GLU A 86 7.28 -34.63 38.35
N ASP A 87 7.99 -35.71 38.04
CA ASP A 87 7.50 -37.08 38.15
C ASP A 87 8.50 -37.90 38.97
N VAL A 88 8.01 -38.64 39.95
CA VAL A 88 8.84 -39.41 40.88
C VAL A 88 8.27 -40.81 41.06
N ILE A 89 9.09 -41.80 40.70
CA ILE A 89 8.78 -43.20 40.94
C ILE A 89 9.27 -43.60 42.33
N ILE A 90 8.33 -43.84 43.24
CA ILE A 90 8.63 -44.30 44.61
C ILE A 90 8.99 -45.79 44.58
N ARG A 91 10.14 -46.12 45.17
CA ARG A 91 10.65 -47.49 45.29
C ARG A 91 11.03 -47.80 46.73
N ALA A 92 10.73 -49.02 47.17
CA ALA A 92 11.18 -49.51 48.47
C ALA A 92 12.72 -49.65 48.47
N ARG A 93 13.37 -49.12 49.52
CA ARG A 93 14.82 -49.21 49.69
C ARG A 93 15.27 -50.51 50.38
N VAL A 94 14.35 -51.18 51.06
CA VAL A 94 14.59 -52.41 51.83
C VAL A 94 13.63 -53.50 51.38
N THR A 95 14.05 -54.74 51.54
CA THR A 95 13.20 -55.92 51.32
C THR A 95 12.29 -56.13 52.53
N GLY A 96 11.00 -56.29 52.30
CA GLY A 96 10.01 -56.40 53.37
C GLY A 96 8.61 -56.61 52.83
N TYR A 97 7.66 -56.80 53.74
CA TYR A 97 6.23 -56.82 53.43
C TYR A 97 5.63 -55.43 53.65
N VAL A 98 4.66 -55.03 52.81
CA VAL A 98 3.92 -53.78 53.01
C VAL A 98 2.90 -54.01 54.13
N ASP A 99 3.05 -53.27 55.23
CA ASP A 99 2.17 -53.34 56.39
C ASP A 99 0.95 -52.42 56.21
N SER A 100 1.18 -51.18 55.77
CA SER A 100 0.10 -50.22 55.51
C SER A 100 0.37 -49.29 54.32
N ILE A 101 -0.72 -48.87 53.68
CA ILE A 101 -0.76 -47.82 52.66
C ILE A 101 -1.49 -46.62 53.29
N ASN A 102 -0.82 -45.48 53.36
CA ASN A 102 -1.25 -44.32 54.18
C ASN A 102 -1.78 -43.15 53.32
N PHE A 103 -2.30 -43.43 52.13
CA PHE A 103 -2.90 -42.45 51.23
C PHE A 103 -4.03 -43.10 50.42
N ASN A 104 -4.88 -42.27 49.84
CA ASN A 104 -5.93 -42.68 48.91
C ASN A 104 -5.55 -42.30 47.47
N ASP A 105 -6.06 -43.03 46.49
CA ASP A 105 -5.79 -42.74 45.08
C ASP A 105 -6.27 -41.34 44.68
N GLY A 106 -5.39 -40.57 44.04
CA GLY A 106 -5.66 -39.18 43.63
C GLY A 106 -5.58 -38.15 44.77
N GLN A 107 -5.23 -38.57 45.99
CA GLN A 107 -5.01 -37.65 47.10
C GLN A 107 -3.74 -36.82 46.87
N MET A 108 -3.81 -35.52 47.18
CA MET A 108 -2.61 -34.68 47.26
C MET A 108 -1.80 -35.05 48.50
N VAL A 109 -0.49 -35.28 48.32
CA VAL A 109 0.45 -35.64 49.38
C VAL A 109 1.60 -34.64 49.41
N GLU A 110 2.12 -34.39 50.60
CA GLU A 110 3.23 -33.47 50.79
C GLU A 110 4.58 -34.20 50.86
N ALA A 111 5.66 -33.47 50.57
CA ALA A 111 7.01 -34.01 50.70
C ALA A 111 7.30 -34.43 52.15
N GLY A 112 7.77 -35.66 52.33
CA GLY A 112 8.07 -36.22 53.65
C GLY A 112 6.87 -36.89 54.34
N GLN A 113 5.67 -36.85 53.75
CA GLN A 113 4.54 -37.63 54.23
C GLN A 113 4.84 -39.14 54.10
N VAL A 114 4.50 -39.92 55.13
CA VAL A 114 4.67 -41.38 55.10
C VAL A 114 3.60 -41.96 54.18
N LEU A 115 4.02 -42.53 53.05
CA LEU A 115 3.12 -43.15 52.07
C LEU A 115 2.92 -44.65 52.30
N PHE A 116 4.00 -45.35 52.67
CA PHE A 116 4.01 -46.79 52.88
C PHE A 116 4.76 -47.15 54.16
N THR A 117 4.21 -48.07 54.94
CA THR A 117 4.88 -48.70 56.07
C THR A 117 5.35 -50.08 55.63
N ILE A 118 6.64 -50.38 55.79
CA ILE A 118 7.24 -51.67 55.38
C ILE A 118 7.76 -52.36 56.64
N ASP A 119 7.40 -53.63 56.82
CA ASP A 119 8.02 -54.52 57.80
C ASP A 119 9.33 -55.09 57.21
N PRO A 120 10.51 -54.66 57.68
CA PRO A 120 11.78 -55.04 57.09
C PRO A 120 12.16 -56.47 57.50
N VAL A 121 12.54 -57.29 56.52
CA VAL A 121 13.19 -58.57 56.80
C VAL A 121 14.62 -58.29 57.28
N PRO A 122 15.16 -59.00 58.30
CA PRO A 122 16.50 -58.75 58.81
C PRO A 122 17.56 -58.82 57.71
N ILE A 123 18.23 -57.69 57.47
CA ILE A 123 19.39 -57.63 56.58
C ILE A 123 20.59 -58.25 57.31
N ARG A 124 21.17 -59.31 56.75
CA ARG A 124 22.42 -59.90 57.27
C ARG A 124 23.59 -59.23 56.56
N PRO A 125 24.53 -58.58 57.28
CA PRO A 125 25.69 -57.91 56.69
C PRO A 125 26.73 -58.89 56.16
#